data_AF-A0A7J2ZGZ2-F1
#
_entry.id   AF-A0A7J2ZGZ2-F1
#
_cell.length_a   1.000
_cell.length_b   1.000
_cell.length_c   1.000
_cell.angle_alpha   90.00
_cell.angle_beta   90.00
_cell.angle_gamma   90.00
#
_symmetry.space_group_name_H-M   'P 1'
#
loop_
_entity.id
_entity.type
_entity.pdbx_description
1 polymer ?
#
loop_
_entity_poly.entity_id
_entity_poly.type
_entity_poly.pdbx_seq_one_letter_code
_entity_poly.pdbx_strand_id
1 'polypeptide(L)'
;MEEETDSREALEKKKAELLEKLKEADRRYKYKMYEGKALREMLEKKRNETNLPPAREIKKRINRLEFLISTEARTLQQERELVKEVKEWERKLKEAVEIERMGRRLRFIEEDMRKAGEQVAELERKVNEIRNALKEKMKERRKTAKESKLLELKRKVEEERKKEVEPFLQKESDGKVDLGEICVIKKKDK
;
A
#
# COMPACT_ATOMS: atom_id res chain seq x y z
N MET A 1 -26.54 11.02 -17.36
CA MET A 1 -26.34 10.95 -15.89
C MET A 1 -26.07 9.54 -15.39
N GLU A 2 -26.55 8.49 -16.07
CA GLU A 2 -26.35 7.08 -15.69
C GLU A 2 -24.89 6.58 -15.88
N GLU A 3 -24.21 6.94 -16.98
CA GLU A 3 -22.80 6.50 -17.21
C GLU A 3 -21.80 7.01 -16.15
N GLU A 4 -22.06 8.16 -15.54
CA GLU A 4 -21.18 8.74 -14.52
C GLU A 4 -21.40 8.16 -13.11
N THR A 5 -22.62 7.73 -12.78
CA THR A 5 -22.91 7.02 -11.53
C THR A 5 -22.26 5.65 -11.54
N ASP A 6 -22.35 4.94 -12.67
CA ASP A 6 -21.73 3.63 -12.87
C ASP A 6 -20.20 3.71 -12.75
N SER A 7 -19.60 4.78 -13.28
CA SER A 7 -18.17 5.01 -13.24
C SER A 7 -17.63 5.41 -11.84
N ARG A 8 -18.49 5.92 -10.94
CA ARG A 8 -18.12 6.20 -9.54
C ARG A 8 -18.29 4.97 -8.67
N GLU A 9 -19.41 4.28 -8.81
CA GLU A 9 -19.68 3.03 -8.08
C GLU A 9 -18.64 1.96 -8.43
N ALA A 10 -18.21 1.88 -9.68
CA ALA A 10 -17.11 1.00 -10.09
C ALA A 10 -15.78 1.33 -9.38
N LEU A 11 -15.46 2.60 -9.17
CA LEU A 11 -14.26 3.02 -8.44
C LEU A 11 -14.38 2.75 -6.92
N GLU A 12 -15.58 2.93 -6.35
CA GLU A 12 -15.84 2.62 -4.95
C GLU A 12 -15.77 1.10 -4.69
N LYS A 13 -16.28 0.26 -5.60
CA LYS A 13 -16.13 -1.21 -5.55
C LYS A 13 -14.67 -1.63 -5.66
N LYS A 14 -13.93 -1.14 -6.67
CA LYS A 14 -12.49 -1.43 -6.82
C LYS A 14 -11.68 -1.00 -5.60
N LYS A 15 -12.01 0.15 -4.98
CA LYS A 15 -11.39 0.59 -3.73
C LYS A 15 -11.66 -0.38 -2.59
N ALA A 16 -12.90 -0.85 -2.44
CA ALA A 16 -13.27 -1.81 -1.40
C ALA A 16 -12.50 -3.14 -1.56
N GLU A 17 -12.45 -3.68 -2.78
CA GLU A 17 -11.68 -4.90 -3.09
C GLU A 17 -10.18 -4.74 -2.79
N LEU A 18 -9.58 -3.61 -3.16
CA LEU A 18 -8.18 -3.34 -2.84
C LEU A 18 -7.94 -3.18 -1.34
N LEU A 19 -8.89 -2.59 -0.60
CA LEU A 19 -8.80 -2.49 0.86
C LEU A 19 -8.90 -3.85 1.55
N GLU A 20 -9.70 -4.77 1.03
CA GLU A 20 -9.74 -6.15 1.54
C GLU A 20 -8.42 -6.87 1.27
N LYS A 21 -7.92 -6.82 0.04
CA LYS A 21 -6.60 -7.38 -0.31
C LYS A 21 -5.48 -6.79 0.54
N LEU A 22 -5.54 -5.48 0.82
CA LEU A 22 -4.57 -4.80 1.68
C LEU A 22 -4.63 -5.33 3.12
N LYS A 23 -5.83 -5.51 3.67
CA LYS A 23 -6.01 -6.10 5.02
C LYS A 23 -5.47 -7.52 5.10
N GLU A 24 -5.69 -8.33 4.07
CA GLU A 24 -5.18 -9.70 4.01
C GLU A 24 -3.65 -9.73 3.93
N ALA A 25 -3.06 -8.90 3.07
CA ALA A 25 -1.61 -8.76 2.94
C ALA A 25 -0.97 -8.27 4.25
N ASP A 26 -1.56 -7.28 4.91
CA ASP A 26 -1.10 -6.76 6.20
C ASP A 26 -1.20 -7.82 7.32
N ARG A 27 -2.29 -8.59 7.38
CA ARG A 27 -2.42 -9.72 8.31
C ARG A 27 -1.33 -10.76 8.08
N ARG A 28 -1.06 -11.12 6.82
CA ARG A 28 -0.01 -12.07 6.47
C ARG A 28 1.37 -11.53 6.85
N TYR A 29 1.64 -10.27 6.57
CA TYR A 29 2.89 -9.59 6.96
C TYR A 29 3.08 -9.63 8.48
N LYS A 30 2.07 -9.22 9.26
CA LYS A 30 2.12 -9.24 10.72
C LYS A 30 2.32 -10.64 11.28
N TYR A 31 1.60 -11.63 10.76
CA TYR A 31 1.78 -13.03 11.17
C TYR A 31 3.23 -13.47 10.98
N LYS A 32 3.82 -13.22 9.80
CA LYS A 32 5.21 -13.56 9.51
C LYS A 32 6.20 -12.77 10.35
N MET A 33 5.89 -11.52 10.69
CA MET A 33 6.68 -10.71 11.62
C MET A 33 6.75 -11.34 13.02
N TYR A 34 5.61 -11.77 13.57
CA TYR A 34 5.59 -12.45 14.86
C TYR A 34 6.27 -13.82 14.80
N GLU A 35 6.03 -14.61 13.75
CA GLU A 35 6.70 -15.90 13.54
C GLU A 35 8.22 -15.74 13.47
N GLY A 36 8.71 -14.76 12.69
CA GLY A 36 10.12 -14.45 12.55
C GLY A 36 10.76 -13.97 13.85
N LYS A 37 10.07 -13.11 14.61
CA LYS A 37 10.54 -12.64 15.92
C LYS A 37 10.68 -13.78 16.92
N ALA A 38 9.65 -14.62 17.05
CA ALA A 38 9.69 -15.77 17.96
C ALA A 38 10.80 -16.76 17.58
N LEU A 39 10.95 -17.06 16.29
CA LEU A 39 12.01 -17.96 15.81
C LEU A 39 13.41 -17.38 16.02
N ARG A 40 13.58 -16.06 15.84
CA ARG A 40 14.85 -15.37 16.10
C ARG A 40 15.24 -15.45 17.57
N GLU A 41 14.33 -15.13 18.47
CA GLU A 41 14.57 -15.22 19.92
C GLU A 41 14.91 -16.66 20.34
N MET A 42 14.21 -17.65 19.80
CA MET A 42 14.50 -19.07 20.07
C MET A 42 15.88 -19.48 19.53
N LEU A 43 16.24 -19.03 18.33
CA LEU A 43 17.54 -19.32 17.71
C LEU A 43 18.69 -18.69 18.50
N GLU A 44 18.55 -17.44 18.93
CA GLU A 44 19.54 -16.74 19.75
C GLU A 44 19.75 -17.44 21.09
N LYS A 45 18.67 -17.81 21.78
CA LYS A 45 18.75 -18.59 23.03
C LYS A 45 19.50 -19.91 22.82
N LYS A 46 19.08 -20.71 21.82
CA LYS A 46 19.74 -21.99 21.52
C LYS A 46 21.21 -21.82 21.15
N ARG A 47 21.58 -20.77 20.39
CA ARG A 47 22.99 -20.49 20.06
C ARG A 47 23.81 -20.13 21.28
N ASN A 48 23.26 -19.30 22.17
CA ASN A 48 23.95 -18.86 23.38
C ASN A 48 24.13 -20.01 24.39
N GLU A 49 23.13 -20.88 24.52
CA GLU A 49 23.17 -22.03 25.42
C GLU A 49 24.15 -23.12 24.97
N THR A 50 24.14 -23.45 23.67
CA THR A 50 24.91 -24.59 23.16
C THR A 50 26.33 -24.22 22.73
N ASN A 51 26.56 -22.98 22.29
CA ASN A 51 27.82 -22.48 21.76
C ASN A 51 28.54 -23.49 20.84
N LEU A 52 27.76 -24.17 20.00
CA LEU A 52 28.26 -25.24 19.14
C LEU A 52 28.95 -24.69 17.89
N PRO A 53 30.05 -25.31 17.45
CA PRO A 53 30.63 -25.00 16.15
C PRO A 53 29.67 -25.41 15.01
N PRO A 54 29.89 -24.92 13.78
CA PRO A 54 29.09 -25.31 12.61
C PRO A 54 29.00 -26.83 12.44
N ALA A 55 27.86 -27.33 11.95
CA ALA A 55 27.62 -28.77 11.84
C ALA A 55 28.68 -29.48 10.98
N ARG A 56 29.24 -28.76 9.98
CA ARG A 56 30.32 -29.25 9.12
C ARG A 56 31.60 -29.59 9.91
N GLU A 57 31.95 -28.79 10.91
CA GLU A 57 33.15 -29.02 11.72
C GLU A 57 32.97 -30.21 12.66
N ILE A 58 31.78 -30.33 13.27
CA ILE A 58 31.43 -31.48 14.09
C ILE A 58 31.50 -32.77 13.26
N LYS A 59 30.95 -32.76 12.04
CA LYS A 59 31.02 -33.92 11.14
C LYS A 59 32.46 -34.33 10.81
N LYS A 60 33.35 -33.35 10.54
CA LYS A 60 34.78 -33.64 10.33
C LYS A 60 35.41 -34.29 11.56
N ARG A 61 35.03 -33.86 12.76
CA ARG A 61 35.55 -34.41 14.03
C ARG A 61 35.08 -35.84 14.27
N ILE A 62 33.80 -36.14 13.99
CA ILE A 62 33.26 -37.51 14.03
C ILE A 62 34.03 -38.42 13.08
N ASN A 63 34.16 -38.03 11.80
CA ASN A 63 34.88 -38.83 10.81
C ASN A 63 36.33 -39.10 11.22
N ARG A 64 37.00 -38.14 11.88
CA ARG A 64 38.36 -38.33 12.39
C ARG A 64 38.40 -39.36 13.53
N LEU A 65 37.44 -39.31 14.45
CA LEU A 65 37.34 -40.29 15.54
C LEU A 65 37.03 -41.69 15.00
N GLU A 66 36.12 -41.81 14.04
CA GLU A 66 35.82 -43.07 13.34
C GLU A 66 37.06 -43.63 12.63
N PHE A 67 37.83 -42.76 11.97
CA PHE A 67 39.10 -43.16 11.37
C PHE A 67 40.06 -43.71 12.42
N LEU A 68 40.26 -43.00 13.54
CA LEU A 68 41.11 -43.46 14.65
C LEU A 68 40.66 -44.80 15.23
N ILE A 69 39.35 -45.03 15.35
CA ILE A 69 38.79 -46.33 15.76
C ILE A 69 39.21 -47.41 14.77
N SER A 70 39.11 -47.14 13.46
CA SER A 70 39.40 -48.13 12.42
C SER A 70 40.89 -48.44 12.23
N THR A 71 41.79 -47.50 12.54
CA THR A 71 43.23 -47.62 12.21
C THR A 71 44.15 -47.72 13.42
N GLU A 72 43.82 -47.05 14.53
CA GLU A 72 44.76 -46.78 15.63
C GLU A 72 44.31 -47.34 16.99
N ALA A 73 43.04 -47.72 17.15
CA ALA A 73 42.56 -48.33 18.39
C ALA A 73 43.14 -49.75 18.55
N ARG A 74 44.15 -49.89 19.43
CA ARG A 74 44.85 -51.17 19.66
C ARG A 74 44.28 -51.97 20.83
N THR A 75 43.42 -51.35 21.64
CA THR A 75 42.79 -52.00 22.79
C THR A 75 41.29 -51.73 22.85
N LEU A 76 40.55 -52.68 23.42
CA LEU A 76 39.10 -52.56 23.63
C LEU A 76 38.73 -51.34 24.50
N GLN A 77 39.60 -50.93 25.43
CA GLN A 77 39.38 -49.75 26.25
C GLN A 77 39.45 -48.46 25.41
N GLN A 78 40.49 -48.32 24.57
CA GLN A 78 40.64 -47.19 23.66
C GLN A 78 39.47 -47.10 22.67
N GLU A 79 39.06 -48.23 22.09
CA GLU A 79 37.92 -48.29 21.19
C GLU A 79 36.63 -47.82 21.88
N ARG A 80 36.37 -48.29 23.11
CA ARG A 80 35.19 -47.89 23.89
C ARG A 80 35.18 -46.39 24.22
N GLU A 81 36.33 -45.81 24.53
CA GLU A 81 36.45 -44.38 24.80
C GLU A 81 36.15 -43.55 23.54
N LEU A 82 36.78 -43.89 22.42
CA LEU A 82 36.54 -43.21 21.14
C LEU A 82 35.07 -43.34 20.70
N VAL A 83 34.44 -44.51 20.89
CA VAL A 83 33.01 -44.71 20.59
C VAL A 83 32.11 -43.84 21.49
N LYS A 84 32.47 -43.62 22.75
CA LYS A 84 31.73 -42.69 23.63
C LYS A 84 31.85 -41.27 23.10
N GLU A 85 33.04 -40.83 22.73
CA GLU A 85 33.25 -39.49 22.14
C GLU A 85 32.46 -39.32 20.84
N VAL A 86 32.46 -40.32 19.95
CA VAL A 86 31.66 -40.29 18.72
C VAL A 86 30.18 -40.06 19.05
N LYS A 87 29.62 -40.83 20.00
CA LYS A 87 28.21 -40.67 20.42
C LYS A 87 27.90 -39.29 20.99
N GLU A 88 28.84 -38.69 21.72
CA GLU A 88 28.69 -37.31 22.22
C GLU A 88 28.70 -36.30 21.07
N TRP A 89 29.62 -36.43 20.13
CA TRP A 89 29.69 -35.55 18.96
C TRP A 89 28.49 -35.73 18.03
N GLU A 90 27.94 -36.94 17.89
CA GLU A 90 26.70 -37.19 17.16
C GLU A 90 25.49 -36.47 17.79
N ARG A 91 25.40 -36.42 19.12
CA ARG A 91 24.36 -35.65 19.81
C ARG A 91 24.51 -34.16 19.52
N LYS A 92 25.72 -33.63 19.66
CA LYS A 92 26.05 -32.23 19.31
C LYS A 92 25.78 -31.92 17.84
N LEU A 93 26.03 -32.88 16.94
CA LEU A 93 25.73 -32.72 15.51
C LEU A 93 24.22 -32.55 15.27
N LYS A 94 23.38 -33.34 15.94
CA LYS A 94 21.92 -33.23 15.82
C LYS A 94 21.46 -31.83 16.25
N GLU A 95 21.94 -31.34 17.38
CA GLU A 95 21.64 -29.99 17.87
C GLU A 95 22.11 -28.89 16.91
N ALA A 96 23.35 -28.98 16.40
CA ALA A 96 23.88 -28.02 15.43
C ALA A 96 23.07 -28.01 14.12
N VAL A 97 22.63 -29.18 13.64
CA VAL A 97 21.77 -29.29 12.46
C VAL A 97 20.40 -28.65 12.71
N GLU A 98 19.82 -28.80 13.90
CA GLU A 98 18.58 -28.09 14.24
C GLU A 98 18.75 -26.58 14.21
N ILE A 99 19.83 -26.06 14.81
CA ILE A 99 20.17 -24.63 14.81
C ILE A 99 20.29 -24.10 13.37
N GLU A 100 21.00 -24.83 12.51
CA GLU A 100 21.10 -24.47 11.09
C GLU A 100 19.75 -24.52 10.37
N ARG A 101 18.90 -25.51 10.65
CA ARG A 101 17.54 -25.62 10.08
C ARG A 101 16.65 -24.45 10.51
N MET A 102 16.68 -24.07 11.79
CA MET A 102 15.97 -22.89 12.29
C MET A 102 16.49 -21.61 11.61
N GLY A 103 17.81 -21.47 11.45
CA GLY A 103 18.39 -20.34 10.72
C GLY A 103 17.97 -20.29 9.25
N ARG A 104 17.86 -21.43 8.56
CA ARG A 104 17.30 -21.50 7.20
C ARG A 104 15.84 -21.08 7.16
N ARG A 105 15.02 -21.60 8.08
CA ARG A 105 13.59 -21.25 8.18
C ARG A 105 13.41 -19.75 8.43
N LEU A 106 14.24 -19.15 9.30
CA LEU A 106 14.19 -17.71 9.55
C LEU A 106 14.43 -16.90 8.26
N ARG A 107 15.41 -17.28 7.44
CA ARG A 107 15.67 -16.62 6.15
C ARG A 107 14.48 -16.69 5.19
N PHE A 108 13.79 -17.83 5.13
CA PHE A 108 12.57 -17.94 4.31
C PHE A 108 11.45 -17.05 4.85
N ILE A 109 11.27 -16.97 6.17
CA ILE A 109 10.30 -16.06 6.78
C ILE A 109 10.65 -14.60 6.48
N GLU A 110 11.93 -14.22 6.55
CA GLU A 110 12.39 -12.87 6.21
C GLU A 110 12.12 -12.52 4.74
N GLU A 111 12.33 -13.47 3.83
CA GLU A 111 12.00 -13.29 2.42
C GLU A 111 10.49 -13.14 2.20
N ASP A 112 9.67 -13.97 2.87
CA ASP A 112 8.21 -13.88 2.84
C ASP A 112 7.71 -12.53 3.38
N MET A 113 8.30 -12.05 4.48
CA MET A 113 7.99 -10.73 5.05
C MET A 113 8.30 -9.62 4.05
N ARG A 114 9.47 -9.68 3.39
CA ARG A 114 9.84 -8.67 2.38
C ARG A 114 8.83 -8.65 1.24
N LYS A 115 8.49 -9.81 0.67
CA LYS A 115 7.51 -9.92 -0.42
C LYS A 115 6.12 -9.40 0.01
N ALA A 116 5.68 -9.75 1.21
CA ALA A 116 4.41 -9.26 1.75
C ALA A 116 4.43 -7.73 1.97
N GLY A 117 5.54 -7.17 2.44
CA GLY A 117 5.72 -5.73 2.59
C GLY A 117 5.70 -4.97 1.25
N GLU A 118 6.34 -5.52 0.22
CA GLU A 118 6.28 -4.98 -1.15
C GLU A 118 4.84 -4.99 -1.70
N GLN A 119 4.10 -6.08 -1.48
CA GLN A 119 2.68 -6.18 -1.86
C GLN A 119 1.80 -5.16 -1.13
N VAL A 120 2.02 -4.96 0.18
CA VAL A 120 1.32 -3.93 0.96
C VAL A 120 1.58 -2.56 0.37
N ALA A 121 2.84 -2.21 0.11
CA ALA A 121 3.21 -0.92 -0.47
C ALA A 121 2.60 -0.70 -1.86
N GLU A 122 2.55 -1.73 -2.71
CA GLU A 122 1.92 -1.66 -4.03
C GLU A 122 0.40 -1.45 -3.93
N LEU A 123 -0.26 -2.19 -3.03
CA LEU A 123 -1.70 -2.05 -2.80
C LEU A 123 -2.06 -0.67 -2.23
N GLU A 124 -1.24 -0.12 -1.32
CA GLU A 124 -1.43 1.24 -0.80
C GLU A 124 -1.33 2.30 -1.90
N ARG A 125 -0.38 2.16 -2.83
CA ARG A 125 -0.26 3.04 -3.99
C ARG A 125 -1.52 2.99 -4.85
N LYS A 126 -2.00 1.79 -5.20
CA LYS A 126 -3.23 1.61 -5.99
C LYS A 126 -4.47 2.19 -5.28
N VAL A 127 -4.57 1.99 -3.96
CA VAL A 127 -5.67 2.58 -3.16
C VAL A 127 -5.61 4.11 -3.20
N ASN A 128 -4.41 4.69 -3.12
CA ASN A 128 -4.23 6.14 -3.19
C ASN A 128 -4.53 6.72 -4.57
N GLU A 129 -4.15 6.02 -5.65
CA GLU A 129 -4.53 6.37 -7.02
C GLU A 129 -6.06 6.43 -7.18
N ILE A 130 -6.78 5.41 -6.71
CA ILE A 130 -8.25 5.40 -6.76
C ILE A 130 -8.85 6.52 -5.88
N ARG A 131 -8.28 6.79 -4.71
CA ARG A 131 -8.71 7.91 -3.85
C ARG A 131 -8.54 9.25 -4.56
N ASN A 132 -7.46 9.45 -5.31
CA ASN A 132 -7.23 10.66 -6.09
C ASN A 132 -8.20 10.78 -7.26
N ALA A 133 -8.43 9.70 -8.01
CA ALA A 133 -9.42 9.67 -9.08
C ALA A 133 -10.84 9.99 -8.57
N LEU A 134 -11.23 9.44 -7.41
CA LEU A 134 -12.51 9.78 -6.77
C LEU A 134 -12.61 11.25 -6.36
N LYS A 135 -11.51 11.84 -5.86
CA LYS A 135 -11.45 13.27 -5.52
C LYS A 135 -11.58 14.15 -6.76
N GLU A 136 -10.95 13.78 -7.87
CA GLU A 136 -11.02 14.53 -9.13
C GLU A 136 -12.44 14.55 -9.69
N LYS A 137 -13.08 13.37 -9.80
CA LYS A 137 -14.50 13.29 -10.21
C LYS A 137 -15.43 14.12 -9.31
N MET A 138 -15.18 14.13 -8.01
CA MET A 138 -15.93 14.98 -7.07
C MET A 138 -15.70 16.47 -7.30
N LYS A 139 -14.48 16.89 -7.65
CA LYS A 139 -14.15 18.28 -7.99
C LYS A 139 -14.82 18.70 -9.30
N GLU A 140 -14.80 17.85 -10.32
CA GLU A 140 -15.46 18.09 -11.61
C GLU A 140 -16.96 18.28 -11.41
N ARG A 141 -17.64 17.38 -10.69
CA ARG A 141 -19.06 17.53 -10.34
C ARG A 141 -19.38 18.83 -9.61
N ARG A 142 -18.50 19.26 -8.70
CA ARG A 142 -18.69 20.55 -7.99
C ARG A 142 -18.50 21.74 -8.92
N LYS A 143 -17.62 21.67 -9.92
CA LYS A 143 -17.43 22.73 -10.92
C LYS A 143 -18.64 22.82 -11.84
N THR A 144 -19.07 21.70 -12.43
CA THR A 144 -20.24 21.66 -13.33
C THR A 144 -21.53 22.08 -12.61
N ALA A 145 -21.70 21.70 -11.34
CA ALA A 145 -22.82 22.15 -10.51
C ALA A 145 -22.79 23.66 -10.19
N LYS A 146 -21.60 24.27 -10.09
CA LYS A 146 -21.48 25.73 -9.89
C LYS A 146 -21.73 26.48 -11.19
N GLU A 147 -21.21 25.99 -12.31
CA GLU A 147 -21.39 26.58 -13.63
C GLU A 147 -22.86 26.55 -14.06
N SER A 148 -23.56 25.43 -13.87
CA SER A 148 -25.00 25.32 -14.12
C SER A 148 -25.82 26.30 -13.27
N LYS A 149 -25.56 26.37 -11.95
CA LYS A 149 -26.21 27.35 -11.07
C LYS A 149 -25.95 28.80 -11.48
N LEU A 150 -24.73 29.12 -11.89
CA LEU A 150 -24.39 30.45 -12.38
C LEU A 150 -25.15 30.77 -13.68
N LEU A 151 -25.28 29.79 -14.57
CA LEU A 151 -26.02 29.93 -15.83
C LEU A 151 -27.52 30.17 -15.57
N GLU A 152 -28.11 29.42 -14.64
CA GLU A 152 -29.50 29.62 -14.22
C GLU A 152 -29.71 31.01 -13.59
N LEU A 153 -28.77 31.47 -12.77
CA LEU A 153 -28.84 32.81 -12.18
C LEU A 153 -28.78 33.90 -13.26
N LYS A 154 -27.89 33.76 -14.24
CA LYS A 154 -27.78 34.69 -15.37
C LYS A 154 -29.08 34.73 -16.20
N ARG A 155 -29.68 33.57 -16.47
CA ARG A 155 -30.97 33.49 -17.17
C ARG A 155 -32.09 34.21 -16.40
N LYS A 156 -32.17 34.02 -15.08
CA LYS A 156 -33.16 34.72 -14.24
C LYS A 156 -32.97 36.24 -14.27
N VAL A 157 -31.73 36.71 -14.16
CA VAL A 157 -31.43 38.16 -14.25
C VAL A 157 -31.76 38.73 -15.62
N GLU A 158 -31.51 37.99 -16.71
CA GLU A 158 -31.90 38.41 -18.06
C GLU A 158 -33.42 38.44 -18.25
N GLU A 159 -34.16 37.48 -17.70
CA GLU A 159 -35.63 37.47 -17.71
C GLU A 159 -36.23 38.61 -16.89
N GLU A 160 -35.67 38.90 -15.72
CA GLU A 160 -36.07 40.05 -14.88
C GLU A 160 -35.80 41.37 -15.61
N ARG A 161 -34.62 41.53 -16.22
CA ARG A 161 -34.30 42.70 -17.04
C ARG A 161 -35.24 42.85 -18.24
N LYS A 162 -35.60 41.77 -18.92
CA LYS A 162 -36.57 41.83 -20.03
C LYS A 162 -37.94 42.30 -19.56
N LYS A 163 -38.43 41.78 -18.43
CA LYS A 163 -39.70 42.21 -17.81
C LYS A 163 -39.68 43.66 -17.33
N GLU A 164 -38.53 44.17 -16.86
CA GLU A 164 -38.37 45.58 -16.49
C GLU A 164 -38.39 46.51 -17.70
N VAL A 165 -37.88 46.07 -18.86
CA VAL A 165 -37.77 46.89 -20.09
C VAL A 165 -39.03 46.80 -20.97
N GLU A 166 -39.77 45.68 -20.94
CA GLU A 166 -41.04 45.49 -21.65
C GLU A 166 -42.09 46.62 -21.46
N PRO A 167 -42.34 47.15 -20.24
CA PRO A 167 -43.28 48.27 -20.07
C PRO A 167 -42.80 49.62 -20.62
N PHE A 168 -41.52 49.76 -20.95
CA PHE A 168 -40.96 50.96 -21.62
C PHE A 168 -40.99 50.83 -23.14
N LEU A 169 -40.90 49.62 -23.69
CA LEU A 169 -41.01 49.36 -25.14
C LEU A 169 -42.46 49.43 -25.65
N GLN A 170 -43.46 49.13 -24.81
CA GLN A 170 -44.89 49.24 -25.18
C GLN A 170 -45.44 50.67 -25.14
N LYS A 171 -44.66 51.67 -24.72
CA LYS A 171 -45.09 53.08 -24.67
C LYS A 171 -44.69 53.93 -25.88
N GLU A 172 -44.02 53.37 -26.88
CA GLU A 172 -43.63 54.09 -28.11
C GLU A 172 -44.41 53.64 -29.35
N SER A 173 -45.71 53.42 -29.22
CA SER A 173 -46.59 53.32 -30.39
C SER A 173 -47.92 54.01 -30.14
N ASP A 174 -47.87 55.33 -29.85
CA ASP A 174 -48.90 56.32 -30.21
C ASP A 174 -48.51 57.78 -29.83
N GLY A 175 -47.22 58.12 -29.84
CA GLY A 175 -46.76 59.49 -29.61
C GLY A 175 -46.13 60.06 -30.87
N LYS A 176 -46.83 60.97 -31.57
CA LYS A 176 -46.18 61.89 -32.52
C LYS A 176 -45.02 62.56 -31.81
N VAL A 177 -43.80 62.35 -32.29
CA VAL A 177 -42.64 63.15 -31.88
C VAL A 177 -42.73 64.48 -32.61
N ASP A 178 -43.19 65.53 -31.93
CA ASP A 178 -43.11 66.89 -32.45
C ASP A 178 -41.64 67.32 -32.45
N LEU A 179 -41.10 67.56 -33.64
CA LEU A 179 -39.71 67.98 -33.90
C LEU A 179 -39.37 69.39 -33.34
N GLY A 180 -40.26 70.00 -32.56
CA GLY A 180 -40.13 71.36 -32.01
C GLY A 180 -39.29 71.48 -30.74
N GLU A 181 -38.96 70.37 -30.06
CA GLU A 181 -38.22 70.38 -28.79
C GLU A 181 -36.83 69.72 -28.85
N ILE A 182 -36.22 69.64 -30.04
CA ILE A 182 -34.81 69.28 -30.15
C ILE A 182 -33.96 70.53 -29.84
N CYS A 183 -33.58 70.69 -28.57
CA CYS A 183 -32.58 71.69 -28.18
C CYS A 183 -31.20 71.31 -28.76
N VAL A 184 -30.80 71.99 -29.84
CA VAL A 184 -29.45 71.92 -30.38
C VAL A 184 -28.51 72.71 -29.47
N ILE A 185 -27.75 72.01 -28.62
CA ILE A 185 -26.66 72.62 -27.84
C ILE A 185 -25.50 72.92 -28.80
N LYS A 186 -25.39 74.16 -29.26
CA LYS A 186 -24.19 74.64 -29.96
C LYS A 186 -23.05 74.80 -28.95
N LYS A 187 -21.98 74.02 -29.12
CA LYS A 187 -20.68 74.28 -28.49
C LYS A 187 -20.19 75.66 -28.93
N LYS A 188 -19.78 76.48 -27.95
CA LYS A 188 -19.09 77.75 -28.19
C LYS A 188 -17.60 77.45 -28.30
N ASP A 189 -17.02 77.67 -29.47
CA ASP A 189 -15.58 77.61 -29.65
C ASP A 189 -14.90 78.78 -28.92
N LYS A 190 -13.92 78.47 -28.09
CA LYS A 190 -12.87 79.36 -27.60
C LYS A 190 -11.58 78.57 -27.45
#